data_AF-A0A937TZ38-F1
#
_entry.id   AF-A0A937TZ38-F1
#
_cell.length_a   1.000
_cell.length_b   1.000
_cell.length_c   1.000
_cell.angle_alpha   90.00
_cell.angle_beta   90.00
_cell.angle_gamma   90.00
#
_symmetry.space_group_name_H-M   'P 1'
#
loop_
_entity.id
_entity.type
_entity.pdbx_description
1 polymer ?
#
loop_
_entity_poly.entity_id
_entity_poly.type
_entity_poly.pdbx_seq_one_letter_code
_entity_poly.pdbx_strand_id
1 'polypeptide(L)'
;MIPKAFFIFPVSACARLKTAQEIFVFFLAASIIALFISLPFTVAEAGTMGLDFGKDGLSANIKKSSLKTVVEKIAEKKGIWIKGAENLSEEIYSVEFEGVSIREALERMLSPFNCCYFIDQKGVVLGVIIVSKKSRRSLPRSRSVAGRVYRGSRRR
;
A
#
# COMPACT_ATOMS: atom_id res chain seq x y z
N MET A 1 -83.66 43.11 17.83
CA MET A 1 -82.99 41.89 18.36
C MET A 1 -82.51 41.07 17.17
N ILE A 2 -81.21 40.88 17.02
CA ILE A 2 -80.58 40.16 15.89
C ILE A 2 -80.15 38.79 16.42
N PRO A 3 -80.46 37.66 15.77
CA PRO A 3 -79.84 36.39 16.12
C PRO A 3 -78.45 36.28 15.46
N LYS A 4 -77.45 35.97 16.29
CA LYS A 4 -76.08 35.67 15.86
C LYS A 4 -76.02 34.26 15.26
N ALA A 5 -75.51 34.15 14.05
CA ALA A 5 -75.09 32.90 13.44
C ALA A 5 -73.74 32.47 14.05
N PHE A 6 -73.69 31.26 14.61
CA PHE A 6 -72.44 30.59 14.99
C PHE A 6 -72.00 29.69 13.84
N PHE A 7 -70.95 30.10 13.13
CA PHE A 7 -70.25 29.26 12.16
C PHE A 7 -69.29 28.32 12.91
N ILE A 8 -69.46 27.01 12.72
CA ILE A 8 -68.50 25.98 13.12
C ILE A 8 -67.49 25.84 11.96
N PHE A 9 -66.23 26.25 12.19
CA PHE A 9 -65.13 25.99 11.26
C PHE A 9 -64.58 24.57 11.47
N PRO A 10 -64.23 23.81 10.41
CA PRO A 10 -63.68 22.47 10.54
C PRO A 10 -62.18 22.53 10.83
N VAL A 11 -61.79 22.09 12.03
CA VAL A 11 -60.41 21.80 12.43
C VAL A 11 -60.01 20.45 11.80
N SER A 12 -59.64 20.40 10.51
CA SER A 12 -59.25 19.10 9.92
C SER A 12 -58.32 19.13 8.70
N ALA A 13 -57.49 20.16 8.55
CA ALA A 13 -56.51 20.21 7.44
C ALA A 13 -55.04 20.11 7.90
N CYS A 14 -54.73 20.52 9.15
CA CYS A 14 -53.33 20.74 9.56
C CYS A 14 -52.59 19.45 10.01
N ALA A 15 -53.30 18.37 10.35
CA ALA A 15 -52.70 17.15 10.89
C ALA A 15 -52.14 16.18 9.82
N ARG A 16 -52.61 16.29 8.57
CA ARG A 16 -52.25 15.36 7.47
C ARG A 16 -50.91 15.69 6.79
N LEU A 17 -50.43 16.94 6.89
CA LEU A 17 -49.18 17.35 6.25
C LEU A 17 -47.94 16.83 7.01
N LYS A 18 -47.99 16.82 8.35
CA LYS A 18 -46.90 16.29 9.19
C LYS A 18 -46.69 14.78 9.00
N THR A 19 -47.77 14.03 8.87
CA THR A 19 -47.72 12.58 8.67
C THR A 19 -47.09 12.22 7.32
N ALA A 20 -47.37 12.99 6.26
CA ALA A 20 -46.77 12.78 4.95
C ALA A 20 -45.25 13.06 4.95
N GLN A 21 -44.82 14.08 5.71
CA GLN A 21 -43.40 14.43 5.83
C GLN A 21 -42.58 13.36 6.56
N GLU A 22 -43.09 12.84 7.68
CA GLU A 22 -42.43 11.77 8.45
C GLU A 22 -42.28 10.48 7.62
N ILE A 23 -43.31 10.13 6.84
CA ILE A 23 -43.27 8.97 5.93
C ILE A 23 -42.19 9.18 4.86
N PHE A 24 -42.09 10.37 4.27
CA PHE A 24 -41.08 10.67 3.25
C PHE A 24 -39.64 10.58 3.79
N VAL A 25 -39.40 11.10 5.00
CA VAL A 25 -38.10 11.00 5.68
C VAL A 25 -37.74 9.55 5.97
N PHE A 26 -38.71 8.73 6.38
CA PHE A 26 -38.49 7.30 6.62
C PHE A 26 -38.08 6.56 5.33
N PHE A 27 -38.74 6.83 4.20
CA PHE A 27 -38.36 6.24 2.91
C PHE A 27 -36.97 6.68 2.44
N LEU A 28 -36.61 7.95 2.64
CA LEU A 28 -35.28 8.47 2.34
C LEU A 28 -34.20 7.76 3.18
N ALA A 29 -34.43 7.64 4.49
CA ALA A 29 -33.51 6.95 5.40
C ALA A 29 -33.37 5.46 5.02
N ALA A 30 -34.49 4.77 4.74
CA ALA A 30 -34.47 3.38 4.30
C ALA A 30 -33.72 3.18 2.98
N SER A 31 -33.88 4.11 2.02
CA SER A 31 -33.17 4.09 0.75
C SER A 31 -31.66 4.26 0.92
N ILE A 32 -31.23 5.18 1.80
CA ILE A 32 -29.80 5.38 2.10
C ILE A 32 -29.22 4.11 2.74
N ILE A 33 -29.91 3.53 3.72
CA ILE A 33 -29.48 2.28 4.37
C ILE A 33 -29.38 1.13 3.36
N ALA A 34 -30.37 0.98 2.48
CA ALA A 34 -30.34 -0.03 1.42
C ALA A 34 -29.15 0.17 0.47
N LEU A 35 -28.77 1.42 0.19
CA LEU A 35 -27.62 1.75 -0.65
C LEU A 35 -26.31 1.31 0.02
N PHE A 36 -26.17 1.51 1.34
CA PHE A 36 -25.02 1.04 2.13
C PHE A 36 -24.89 -0.49 2.17
N ILE A 37 -26.00 -1.23 2.16
CA ILE A 37 -25.99 -2.70 2.14
C ILE A 37 -25.67 -3.24 0.73
N SER A 38 -26.03 -2.49 -0.30
CA SER A 38 -25.89 -2.89 -1.71
C SER A 38 -24.52 -2.56 -2.29
N LEU A 39 -23.66 -1.79 -1.59
CA LEU A 39 -22.26 -1.64 -1.97
C LEU A 39 -21.58 -3.00 -1.75
N PRO A 40 -21.16 -3.72 -2.81
CA PRO A 40 -20.26 -4.82 -2.61
C PRO A 40 -19.01 -4.23 -1.97
N PHE A 41 -18.77 -4.56 -0.70
CA PHE A 41 -17.44 -4.43 -0.14
C PHE A 41 -16.55 -5.26 -1.05
N THR A 42 -15.86 -4.61 -1.98
CA THR A 42 -14.76 -5.20 -2.71
C THR A 42 -13.74 -5.54 -1.64
N VAL A 43 -13.80 -6.78 -1.15
CA VAL A 43 -12.80 -7.38 -0.29
C VAL A 43 -11.51 -7.26 -1.09
N ALA A 44 -10.69 -6.25 -0.76
CA ALA A 44 -9.34 -6.17 -1.25
C ALA A 44 -8.71 -7.53 -0.92
N GLU A 45 -8.33 -8.31 -1.92
CA GLU A 45 -7.70 -9.61 -1.73
C GLU A 45 -6.59 -9.44 -0.70
N ALA A 46 -6.78 -10.02 0.49
CA ALA A 46 -5.79 -9.98 1.52
C ALA A 46 -4.54 -10.68 0.98
N GLY A 47 -3.50 -9.90 0.71
CA GLY A 47 -2.21 -10.44 0.33
C GLY A 47 -1.76 -11.45 1.39
N THR A 48 -1.35 -12.64 0.95
CA THR A 48 -0.84 -13.68 1.86
C THR A 48 0.64 -13.40 2.11
N MET A 49 1.02 -13.32 3.38
CA MET A 49 2.40 -13.07 3.78
C MET A 49 2.82 -14.12 4.81
N GLY A 50 3.49 -15.17 4.33
CA GLY A 50 4.14 -16.17 5.16
C GLY A 50 5.61 -15.80 5.36
N LEU A 51 6.04 -15.63 6.61
CA LEU A 51 7.45 -15.50 6.97
C LEU A 51 7.80 -16.61 7.96
N ASP A 52 8.69 -17.49 7.57
CA ASP A 52 9.28 -18.53 8.41
C ASP A 52 10.77 -18.24 8.63
N PHE A 53 11.21 -18.41 9.87
CA PHE A 53 12.57 -18.15 10.30
C PHE A 53 13.13 -19.43 10.92
N GLY A 54 13.66 -20.30 10.06
CA GLY A 54 14.26 -21.57 10.46
C GLY A 54 15.72 -21.44 10.88
N LYS A 55 16.34 -22.60 11.17
CA LYS A 55 17.78 -22.70 11.43
C LYS A 55 18.62 -22.30 10.21
N ASP A 56 18.10 -22.52 9.00
CA ASP A 56 18.83 -22.35 7.75
C ASP A 56 18.62 -20.97 7.11
N GLY A 57 17.76 -20.11 7.68
CA GLY A 57 17.54 -18.75 7.18
C GLY A 57 16.08 -18.28 7.23
N LEU A 58 15.81 -17.22 6.49
CA LEU A 58 14.48 -16.68 6.23
C LEU A 58 13.90 -17.36 4.98
N SER A 59 12.74 -17.98 5.15
CA SER A 59 11.88 -18.39 4.05
C SER A 59 10.64 -17.50 4.06
N ALA A 60 10.32 -16.90 2.92
CA ALA A 60 9.21 -15.96 2.81
C ALA A 60 8.39 -16.25 1.57
N ASN A 61 7.07 -16.36 1.72
CA ASN A 61 6.13 -16.38 0.62
C ASN A 61 5.23 -15.15 0.73
N ILE A 62 5.51 -14.14 -0.09
CA ILE A 62 4.83 -12.86 -0.07
C ILE A 62 4.02 -12.74 -1.36
N LYS A 63 2.70 -12.72 -1.23
CA LYS A 63 1.75 -12.47 -2.31
C LYS A 63 1.01 -11.18 -2.01
N LYS A 64 1.07 -10.25 -2.96
CA LYS A 64 0.31 -9.00 -2.94
C LYS A 64 0.44 -8.16 -1.65
N SER A 65 1.66 -7.95 -1.14
CA SER A 65 1.91 -7.11 0.05
C SER A 65 2.78 -5.91 -0.28
N SER A 66 2.68 -4.80 0.46
CA SER A 66 3.59 -3.67 0.24
C SER A 66 5.01 -4.02 0.70
N LEU A 67 6.03 -3.52 -0.01
CA LEU A 67 7.43 -3.74 0.38
C LEU A 67 7.72 -3.18 1.78
N LYS A 68 7.11 -2.03 2.10
CA LYS A 68 7.19 -1.40 3.42
C LYS A 68 6.75 -2.36 4.52
N THR A 69 5.56 -2.92 4.42
CA THR A 69 5.02 -3.85 5.43
C THR A 69 5.87 -5.11 5.56
N VAL A 70 6.43 -5.60 4.46
CA VAL A 70 7.34 -6.77 4.48
C VAL A 70 8.58 -6.47 5.30
N VAL A 71 9.24 -5.37 4.98
CA VAL A 71 10.50 -4.95 5.60
C VAL A 71 10.31 -4.63 7.09
N GLU A 72 9.21 -3.96 7.45
CA GLU A 72 8.86 -3.66 8.83
C GLU A 72 8.62 -4.94 9.66
N LYS A 73 7.88 -5.92 9.14
CA LYS A 73 7.66 -7.19 9.87
C LYS A 73 8.94 -8.00 10.05
N ILE A 74 9.84 -7.98 9.06
CA ILE A 74 11.15 -8.62 9.21
C ILE A 74 11.96 -7.93 10.30
N ALA A 75 11.94 -6.58 10.32
CA ALA A 75 12.62 -5.80 11.33
C ALA A 75 12.10 -6.07 12.74
N GLU A 76 10.78 -6.06 12.91
CA GLU A 76 10.12 -6.37 14.19
C GLU A 76 10.51 -7.76 14.69
N LYS A 77 10.42 -8.78 13.84
CA LYS A 77 10.75 -10.16 14.23
C LYS A 77 12.23 -10.40 14.51
N LYS A 78 13.13 -9.58 13.97
CA LYS A 78 14.59 -9.76 14.10
C LYS A 78 15.27 -8.70 14.96
N GLY A 79 14.52 -7.76 15.52
CA GLY A 79 15.07 -6.67 16.33
C GLY A 79 15.96 -5.72 15.52
N ILE A 80 15.69 -5.56 14.23
CA ILE A 80 16.45 -4.67 13.34
C ILE A 80 15.75 -3.31 13.35
N TRP A 81 16.49 -2.23 13.60
CA TRP A 81 15.93 -0.88 13.48
C TRP A 81 15.98 -0.38 12.04
N ILE A 82 14.94 0.31 11.59
CA ILE A 82 14.86 0.84 10.22
C ILE A 82 14.58 2.34 10.27
N LYS A 83 15.33 3.11 9.47
CA LYS A 83 15.08 4.54 9.22
C LYS A 83 14.87 4.77 7.73
N GLY A 84 13.98 5.70 7.38
CA GLY A 84 13.68 5.99 5.98
C GLY A 84 12.69 5.02 5.34
N ALA A 85 11.89 4.30 6.14
CA ALA A 85 10.87 3.37 5.64
C ALA A 85 9.79 4.08 4.80
N GLU A 86 9.59 5.38 5.01
CA GLU A 86 8.76 6.28 4.20
C GLU A 86 9.22 6.38 2.74
N ASN A 87 10.48 6.06 2.44
CA ASN A 87 10.99 6.04 1.06
C ASN A 87 10.62 4.76 0.30
N LEU A 88 10.08 3.74 0.99
CA LEU A 88 9.68 2.48 0.37
C LEU A 88 8.37 2.65 -0.40
N SER A 89 8.28 1.94 -1.53
CA SER A 89 7.08 1.95 -2.36
C SER A 89 5.92 1.27 -1.65
N GLU A 90 4.74 1.87 -1.75
CA GLU A 90 3.45 1.23 -1.39
C GLU A 90 2.96 0.27 -2.49
N GLU A 91 3.68 0.20 -3.61
CA GLU A 91 3.40 -0.74 -4.71
C GLU A 91 3.40 -2.19 -4.21
N ILE A 92 2.56 -2.98 -4.88
CA ILE A 92 2.37 -4.39 -4.59
C ILE A 92 3.66 -5.15 -4.91
N TYR A 93 4.24 -5.75 -3.88
CA TYR A 93 5.44 -6.56 -3.92
C TYR A 93 5.06 -8.04 -3.74
N SER A 94 5.56 -8.90 -4.62
CA SER A 94 5.42 -10.36 -4.50
C SER A 94 6.78 -11.00 -4.71
N VAL A 95 7.19 -11.83 -3.77
CA VAL A 95 8.49 -12.51 -3.84
C VAL A 95 8.46 -13.78 -3.00
N GLU A 96 9.29 -14.73 -3.42
CA GLU A 96 9.52 -15.98 -2.71
C GLU A 96 11.02 -16.11 -2.40
N PHE A 97 11.31 -16.42 -1.13
CA PHE A 97 12.65 -16.69 -0.63
C PHE A 97 12.63 -18.04 0.09
N GLU A 98 13.69 -18.82 -0.08
CA GLU A 98 13.86 -20.10 0.59
C GLU A 98 15.26 -20.17 1.18
N GLY A 99 15.35 -20.34 2.51
CA GLY A 99 16.62 -20.54 3.22
C GLY A 99 17.65 -19.41 3.02
N VAL A 100 17.20 -18.16 2.89
CA VAL A 100 18.07 -17.03 2.59
C VAL A 100 18.47 -16.31 3.88
N SER A 101 19.73 -15.86 4.00
CA SER A 101 20.11 -15.06 5.16
C SER A 101 19.30 -13.76 5.22
N ILE A 102 19.01 -13.24 6.42
CA ILE A 102 18.24 -11.99 6.60
C ILE A 102 18.89 -10.84 5.84
N ARG A 103 20.23 -10.77 5.91
CA ARG A 103 21.03 -9.77 5.20
C ARG A 103 20.78 -9.83 3.70
N GLU A 104 20.94 -11.02 3.12
CA GLU A 104 20.79 -11.22 1.69
C GLU A 104 19.34 -10.99 1.23
N ALA A 105 18.35 -11.40 2.02
CA ALA A 105 16.95 -11.10 1.75
C ALA A 105 16.71 -9.58 1.71
N LEU A 106 17.22 -8.82 2.68
CA LEU A 106 17.11 -7.36 2.71
C LEU A 106 17.88 -6.69 1.57
N GLU A 107 19.06 -7.18 1.21
CA GLU A 107 19.84 -6.68 0.06
C GLU A 107 19.09 -6.90 -1.26
N ARG A 108 18.44 -8.05 -1.45
CA ARG A 108 17.62 -8.35 -2.64
C ARG A 108 16.38 -7.46 -2.69
N MET A 109 15.61 -7.40 -1.58
CA MET A 109 14.40 -6.59 -1.46
C MET A 109 14.66 -5.10 -1.67
N LEU A 110 15.75 -4.58 -1.09
CA LEU A 110 16.10 -3.16 -1.13
C LEU A 110 17.06 -2.81 -2.27
N SER A 111 17.36 -3.75 -3.17
CA SER A 111 18.24 -3.51 -4.32
C SER A 111 17.87 -2.27 -5.16
N PRO A 112 16.59 -1.88 -5.32
CA PRO A 112 16.22 -0.66 -6.04
C PRO A 112 16.45 0.63 -5.27
N PHE A 113 16.95 0.57 -4.03
CA PHE A 113 17.12 1.72 -3.13
C PHE A 113 18.58 1.92 -2.77
N ASN A 114 18.92 3.16 -2.47
CA ASN A 114 20.19 3.54 -1.85
C ASN A 114 20.04 3.31 -0.34
N CYS A 115 20.76 2.32 0.19
CA CYS A 115 20.65 1.90 1.59
C CYS A 115 22.02 1.77 2.25
N CYS A 116 22.07 2.02 3.56
CA CYS A 116 23.22 1.72 4.41
C CYS A 116 22.82 0.63 5.42
N TYR A 117 23.66 -0.39 5.56
CA TYR A 117 23.46 -1.50 6.50
C TYR A 117 24.41 -1.35 7.68
N PHE A 118 23.87 -1.49 8.89
CA PHE A 118 24.62 -1.53 10.13
C PHE A 118 24.75 -2.99 10.53
N ILE A 119 25.98 -3.47 10.62
CA ILE A 119 26.29 -4.89 10.78
C ILE A 119 27.22 -5.03 11.98
N ASP A 120 26.96 -6.04 12.82
CA ASP A 120 27.82 -6.39 13.95
C ASP A 120 29.06 -7.18 13.50
N GLN A 121 30.02 -7.40 14.41
CA GLN A 121 31.24 -8.19 14.22
C GLN A 121 30.95 -9.62 13.74
N LYS A 122 29.76 -10.16 14.04
CA LYS A 122 29.30 -11.49 13.61
C LYS A 122 28.64 -11.49 12.22
N GLY A 123 28.58 -10.36 11.53
CA GLY A 123 27.92 -10.23 10.23
C GLY A 123 26.39 -10.12 10.32
N VAL A 124 25.83 -9.95 11.52
CA VAL A 124 24.38 -9.82 11.75
C VAL A 124 23.94 -8.38 11.52
N VAL A 125 22.84 -8.20 10.78
CA VAL A 125 22.25 -6.87 10.52
C VAL A 125 21.59 -6.36 11.79
N LEU A 126 22.04 -5.21 12.28
CA LEU A 126 21.46 -4.48 13.42
C LEU A 126 20.49 -3.39 12.97
N GLY A 127 20.74 -2.80 11.80
CA GLY A 127 19.89 -1.72 11.29
C GLY A 127 20.06 -1.41 9.83
N VAL A 128 19.07 -0.71 9.27
CA VAL A 128 19.06 -0.27 7.87
C VAL A 128 18.59 1.18 7.77
N ILE A 129 19.34 2.01 7.04
CA ILE A 129 18.92 3.36 6.64
C ILE A 129 18.62 3.35 5.16
N ILE A 130 17.39 3.67 4.78
CA ILE A 130 16.92 3.78 3.39
C ILE A 130 16.91 5.25 3.01
N VAL A 131 17.79 5.63 2.06
CA VAL A 131 18.02 7.03 1.71
C VAL A 131 17.10 7.50 0.59
N SER A 132 17.01 6.74 -0.50
CA SER A 132 16.21 7.11 -1.68
C SER A 132 16.04 5.94 -2.64
N LYS A 133 15.00 5.99 -3.49
CA LYS A 133 14.88 5.08 -4.64
C LYS A 133 15.97 5.42 -5.66
N LYS A 134 16.71 4.42 -6.14
CA LYS A 134 17.70 4.61 -7.21
C LYS A 134 16.95 5.06 -8.46
N SER A 135 17.29 6.24 -8.97
CA SER A 135 16.82 6.64 -10.29
C SER A 135 17.41 5.64 -11.28
N ARG A 136 16.56 4.92 -12.03
CA ARG A 136 17.01 4.21 -13.24
C ARG A 136 17.42 5.26 -14.25
N ARG A 137 18.61 5.84 -14.10
CA ARG A 137 19.26 6.52 -15.21
C ARG A 137 19.44 5.44 -16.25
N SER A 138 18.63 5.48 -17.30
CA SER A 138 18.87 4.75 -18.53
C SER A 138 20.31 5.02 -18.91
N LEU A 139 21.22 4.09 -18.58
CA LEU A 139 22.59 4.15 -19.05
C LEU A 139 22.47 4.34 -20.56
N PRO A 140 23.08 5.38 -21.15
CA PRO A 140 23.12 5.50 -22.59
C PRO A 140 23.79 4.22 -23.06
N ARG A 141 22.99 3.42 -23.77
CA ARG A 141 23.37 2.16 -24.42
C ARG A 141 24.78 2.35 -24.94
N SER A 142 25.75 1.66 -24.32
CA SER A 142 27.16 1.74 -24.69
C SER A 142 27.23 1.55 -26.19
N ARG A 143 27.46 2.65 -26.92
CA ARG A 143 27.71 2.58 -28.36
C ARG A 143 28.99 1.79 -28.46
N SER A 144 28.89 0.57 -28.98
CA SER A 144 30.01 -0.20 -29.45
C SER A 144 30.93 0.74 -30.22
N VAL A 145 32.13 0.95 -29.69
CA VAL A 145 33.15 1.74 -30.36
C VAL A 145 33.49 0.98 -31.63
N ALA A 146 32.94 1.45 -32.75
CA ALA A 146 33.31 0.99 -34.08
C ALA A 146 34.84 1.06 -34.17
N GLY A 147 35.43 -0.07 -34.56
CA GLY A 147 36.85 -0.34 -34.45
C GLY A 147 37.72 0.83 -34.90
N ARG A 148 38.59 1.31 -34.00
CA ARG A 148 39.78 2.03 -34.42
C ARG A 148 40.66 1.06 -35.19
N VAL A 149 40.52 1.08 -36.52
CA VAL A 149 41.43 0.45 -37.47
C VAL A 149 42.80 1.08 -37.24
N TYR A 150 43.71 0.29 -36.67
CA TYR A 150 45.11 0.67 -36.48
C TYR A 150 45.79 0.65 -37.86
N ARG A 151 46.08 1.83 -38.43
CA ARG A 151 46.80 1.97 -39.70
C ARG A 151 48.29 2.02 -39.40
N GLY A 152 48.98 0.90 -39.65
CA GLY A 152 50.41 0.73 -39.37
C GLY A 152 51.29 1.79 -40.03
N SER A 153 52.34 2.17 -39.31
CA SER A 153 53.38 3.10 -39.73
C SER A 153 54.22 2.51 -40.86
N ARG A 154 54.25 3.21 -42.00
CA ARG A 154 55.06 2.85 -43.17
C ARG A 154 56.47 3.39 -42.93
N ARG A 155 57.42 2.49 -42.67
CA ARG A 155 58.86 2.78 -42.65
C ARG A 155 59.29 3.31 -44.03
N ARG A 156 60.10 4.36 -44.01
CA ARG A 156 61.15 4.65 -45.01
C ARG A 156 62.38 5.09 -44.24
#